data_AF-A0A2S1SWL6-F1
#
_entry.id   AF-A0A2S1SWL6-F1
#
_cell.length_a   1.000
_cell.length_b   1.000
_cell.length_c   1.000
_cell.angle_alpha   90.00
_cell.angle_beta   90.00
_cell.angle_gamma   90.00
#
_symmetry.space_group_name_H-M   'P 1'
#
loop_
_entity.id
_entity.type
_entity.pdbx_description
1 polymer ?
#
loop_
_entity_poly.entity_id
_entity_poly.type
_entity_poly.pdbx_seq_one_letter_code
_entity_poly.pdbx_strand_id
1 'polypeptide(L)'
;METTSRLGAQDPPGSSTAEGVPAARRTVDGYLRAPFPWYGLDEAFTGPRWLMQVGTAADGSVQHGSMGHGDEPSIKSDAAGGEKEHFAVVVTVASSPVRRTGDGTGVLDATTVSSAAWLAGSGLLACTWPAQLDHSLRDDWLNQQTETAFDLADDLAGPPWSELSLPVDGVPMPFHYRESEFGWVLAGSTGNEVHIGAYGRGMSAYGLGFSVVQDLGAYA
;
A
#
# COMPACT_ATOMS: atom_id res chain seq x y z
N MET A 1 58.96 22.86 -0.53
CA MET A 1 57.60 23.26 -0.10
C MET A 1 56.66 22.81 -1.19
N GLU A 2 55.96 21.70 -1.00
CA GLU A 2 54.81 21.31 -1.80
C GLU A 2 53.76 20.74 -0.86
N THR A 3 52.58 21.34 -0.93
CA THR A 3 51.48 21.28 0.02
C THR A 3 50.54 20.13 -0.30
N THR A 4 50.26 19.30 0.69
CA THR A 4 49.11 18.39 0.76
C THR A 4 47.80 19.19 0.74
N SER A 5 46.79 18.76 -0.04
CA SER A 5 45.39 19.13 0.25
C SER A 5 44.46 17.99 -0.11
N ARG A 6 43.73 17.57 0.93
CA ARG A 6 42.73 16.51 0.99
C ARG A 6 41.48 16.95 0.24
N LEU A 7 41.00 16.15 -0.70
CA LEU A 7 39.61 16.21 -1.16
C LEU A 7 38.79 15.38 -0.16
N GLY A 8 37.84 16.05 0.49
CA GLY A 8 36.87 15.42 1.38
C GLY A 8 35.99 14.46 0.59
N ALA A 9 35.82 13.26 1.12
CA ALA A 9 34.78 12.34 0.68
C ALA A 9 33.42 13.00 0.91
N GLN A 10 32.69 13.28 -0.18
CA GLN A 10 31.25 13.50 -0.14
C GLN A 10 30.60 12.13 -0.24
N ASP A 11 30.00 11.67 0.87
CA ASP A 11 29.09 10.55 0.85
C ASP A 11 27.87 10.90 -0.04
N PRO A 12 27.44 10.01 -0.95
CA PRO A 12 26.20 10.20 -1.67
C PRO A 12 25.01 10.13 -0.70
N PRO A 13 23.91 10.86 -0.95
CA PRO A 13 22.71 10.79 -0.12
C PRO A 13 22.20 9.34 -0.15
N GLY A 14 22.11 8.74 1.03
CA GLY A 14 21.66 7.36 1.20
C GLY A 14 20.31 7.16 0.52
N SER A 15 20.30 6.27 -0.46
CA SER A 15 19.08 5.59 -0.89
C SER A 15 18.49 4.92 0.34
N SER A 16 17.26 5.28 0.68
CA SER A 16 16.47 4.55 1.67
C SER A 16 16.20 3.15 1.12
N THR A 17 17.15 2.24 1.34
CA THR A 17 17.01 0.83 1.07
C THR A 17 15.81 0.31 1.85
N ALA A 18 14.95 -0.42 1.14
CA ALA A 18 13.86 -1.22 1.68
C ALA A 18 14.40 -2.44 2.45
N GLU A 19 15.35 -2.22 3.37
CA GLU A 19 15.71 -3.21 4.38
C GLU A 19 14.72 -3.07 5.53
N GLY A 20 13.82 -4.05 5.61
CA GLY A 20 12.96 -4.40 6.75
C GLY A 20 12.76 -3.30 7.80
N VAL A 21 11.76 -2.45 7.59
CA VAL A 21 11.30 -1.53 8.64
C VAL A 21 10.94 -2.38 9.88
N PRO A 22 11.55 -2.14 11.05
CA PRO A 22 11.29 -2.96 12.24
C PRO A 22 9.81 -2.95 12.62
N ALA A 23 9.32 -4.06 13.18
CA ALA A 23 7.96 -4.24 13.72
C ALA A 23 7.52 -3.11 14.70
N ALA A 24 8.46 -2.30 15.18
CA ALA A 24 8.27 -1.11 15.99
C ALA A 24 7.42 0.01 15.35
N ARG A 25 7.05 -0.07 14.06
CA ARG A 25 6.18 0.93 13.38
C ARG A 25 4.69 0.56 13.31
N ARG A 26 4.29 -0.59 13.89
CA ARG A 26 2.90 -1.07 13.97
C ARG A 26 2.14 -0.57 15.21
N THR A 27 2.53 0.60 15.74
CA THR A 27 1.88 1.17 16.93
C THR A 27 0.60 1.90 16.54
N VAL A 28 -0.49 1.63 17.25
CA VAL A 28 -1.81 2.30 17.09
C VAL A 28 -1.69 3.84 17.05
N ASP A 29 -0.71 4.43 17.74
CA ASP A 29 -0.42 5.87 17.75
C ASP A 29 -0.21 6.51 16.37
N GLY A 30 0.31 5.76 15.40
CA GLY A 30 0.44 6.24 14.02
C GLY A 30 -0.92 6.46 13.36
N TYR A 31 -1.82 5.50 13.58
CA TYR A 31 -3.17 5.50 13.02
C TYR A 31 -4.06 6.54 13.70
N LEU A 32 -3.93 6.72 15.02
CA LEU A 32 -4.70 7.72 15.77
C LEU A 32 -4.40 9.18 15.37
N ARG A 33 -3.26 9.44 14.72
CA ARG A 33 -2.88 10.77 14.24
C ARG A 33 -3.49 11.13 12.88
N ALA A 34 -4.16 10.20 12.21
CA ALA A 34 -4.75 10.46 10.91
C ALA A 34 -5.93 11.43 11.01
N PRO A 35 -6.00 12.47 10.16
CA PRO A 35 -7.13 13.40 10.13
C PRO A 35 -8.34 12.85 9.35
N PHE A 36 -8.35 11.55 9.02
CA PHE A 36 -9.35 10.88 8.20
C PHE A 36 -9.67 9.49 8.77
N PRO A 37 -10.86 8.93 8.48
CA PRO A 37 -11.23 7.60 8.96
C PRO A 37 -10.42 6.51 8.24
N TRP A 38 -10.04 5.47 8.98
CA TRP A 38 -9.45 4.26 8.41
C TRP A 38 -10.52 3.28 7.94
N TYR A 39 -10.26 2.60 6.83
CA TYR A 39 -11.11 1.53 6.34
C TYR A 39 -10.43 0.16 6.45
N GLY A 40 -11.24 -0.85 6.76
CA GLY A 40 -10.89 -2.26 6.77
C GLY A 40 -12.01 -3.10 6.17
N LEU A 41 -11.89 -4.43 6.23
CA LEU A 41 -13.02 -5.30 5.92
C LEU A 41 -14.12 -5.14 6.97
N ASP A 42 -15.37 -5.19 6.53
CA ASP A 42 -16.54 -5.01 7.39
C ASP A 42 -16.70 -6.14 8.44
N GLU A 43 -17.78 -6.07 9.21
CA GLU A 43 -18.08 -7.03 10.28
C GLU A 43 -18.38 -8.45 9.76
N ALA A 44 -18.66 -8.63 8.46
CA ALA A 44 -18.82 -9.97 7.89
C ALA A 44 -17.49 -10.74 7.92
N PHE A 45 -16.35 -10.04 7.88
CA PHE A 45 -15.04 -10.65 8.08
C PHE A 45 -14.74 -10.86 9.58
N THR A 46 -14.59 -12.12 9.96
CA THR A 46 -14.39 -12.57 11.35
C THR A 46 -12.98 -13.12 11.63
N GLY A 47 -12.08 -13.07 10.65
CA GLY A 47 -10.72 -13.57 10.79
C GLY A 47 -9.76 -12.60 11.50
N PRO A 48 -8.47 -12.97 11.60
CA PRO A 48 -7.44 -12.14 12.21
C PRO A 48 -7.29 -10.79 11.52
N ARG A 49 -6.92 -9.77 12.29
CA ARG A 49 -6.72 -8.39 11.84
C ARG A 49 -5.39 -7.88 12.41
N TRP A 50 -4.65 -7.11 11.62
CA TRP A 50 -3.33 -6.64 12.04
C TRP A 50 -2.99 -5.29 11.41
N LEU A 51 -2.29 -4.44 12.17
CA LEU A 51 -1.77 -3.18 11.66
C LEU A 51 -0.49 -3.39 10.83
N MET A 52 -0.35 -2.58 9.79
CA MET A 52 0.84 -2.51 8.96
C MET A 52 1.61 -1.21 9.20
N GLN A 53 1.52 -0.30 8.23
CA GLN A 53 2.32 0.90 8.15
C GLN A 53 1.44 2.09 7.84
N VAL A 54 1.86 3.23 8.37
CA VAL A 54 1.31 4.54 8.08
C VAL A 54 2.38 5.35 7.36
N GLY A 55 2.02 5.93 6.22
CA GLY A 55 2.85 6.88 5.48
C GLY A 55 2.55 8.30 5.91
N THR A 56 3.60 9.07 6.17
CA THR A 56 3.51 10.49 6.52
C THR A 56 4.22 11.36 5.49
N ALA A 57 3.68 12.54 5.20
CA ALA A 57 4.40 13.57 4.45
C ALA A 57 5.58 14.14 5.27
N ALA A 58 6.40 14.98 4.62
CA ALA A 58 7.57 15.61 5.23
C ALA A 58 7.22 16.53 6.43
N ASP A 59 6.01 17.08 6.45
CA ASP A 59 5.47 17.87 7.56
C ASP A 59 4.92 17.03 8.72
N GLY A 60 5.01 15.69 8.62
CA GLY A 60 4.53 14.74 9.61
C GLY A 60 3.04 14.42 9.52
N SER A 61 2.29 15.02 8.58
CA SER A 61 0.89 14.68 8.35
C SER A 61 0.74 13.25 7.82
N VAL A 62 -0.19 12.48 8.38
CA VAL A 62 -0.52 11.14 7.88
C VAL A 62 -1.24 11.29 6.54
N GLN A 63 -0.79 10.56 5.52
CA GLN A 63 -1.30 10.65 4.16
C GLN A 63 -2.00 9.35 3.73
N HIS A 64 -1.49 8.21 4.18
CA HIS A 64 -2.07 6.91 3.91
C HIS A 64 -1.65 5.90 4.96
N GLY A 65 -2.24 4.72 4.92
CA GLY A 65 -1.84 3.59 5.75
C GLY A 65 -2.58 2.33 5.35
N SER A 66 -2.09 1.18 5.81
CA SER A 66 -2.65 -0.11 5.46
C SER A 66 -3.00 -0.96 6.67
N MET A 67 -3.99 -1.82 6.52
CA MET A 67 -4.48 -2.72 7.56
C MET A 67 -4.74 -4.09 6.94
N GLY A 68 -4.26 -5.13 7.59
CA GLY A 68 -4.34 -6.50 7.10
C GLY A 68 -5.44 -7.32 7.74
N HIS A 69 -5.90 -8.31 6.98
CA HIS A 69 -6.98 -9.23 7.32
C HIS A 69 -6.60 -10.62 6.85
N GLY A 70 -6.80 -11.63 7.70
CA GLY A 70 -6.40 -13.01 7.43
C GLY A 70 -4.94 -13.25 7.82
N ASP A 71 -4.26 -14.10 7.07
CA ASP A 71 -2.87 -14.46 7.32
C ASP A 71 -1.95 -13.24 7.14
N GLU A 72 -0.94 -13.08 8.01
CA GLU A 72 0.10 -12.05 7.77
C GLU A 72 0.99 -12.55 6.61
N PRO A 73 1.12 -11.79 5.51
CA PRO A 73 1.85 -12.24 4.34
C PRO A 73 3.32 -12.45 4.69
N SER A 74 3.79 -13.66 4.47
CA SER A 74 5.16 -14.05 4.66
C SER A 74 5.89 -13.99 3.34
N ILE A 75 7.12 -13.52 3.44
CA ILE A 75 7.93 -13.26 2.26
C ILE A 75 8.67 -14.54 1.81
N LYS A 76 8.57 -15.63 2.58
CA LYS A 76 9.21 -16.91 2.27
C LYS A 76 8.37 -17.65 1.24
N SER A 77 8.88 -17.74 0.01
CA SER A 77 8.28 -18.51 -1.07
C SER A 77 7.95 -19.95 -0.66
N ASP A 78 6.76 -20.41 -1.04
CA ASP A 78 6.32 -21.81 -1.03
C ASP A 78 7.14 -22.71 -1.98
N ALA A 79 8.46 -22.79 -1.78
CA ALA A 79 9.28 -23.81 -2.43
C ALA A 79 8.90 -25.24 -1.98
N ALA A 80 8.01 -25.36 -0.99
CA ALA A 80 7.53 -26.62 -0.43
C ALA A 80 6.00 -26.68 -0.30
N GLY A 81 5.24 -26.13 -1.26
CA GLY A 81 3.80 -26.41 -1.41
C GLY A 81 2.94 -26.23 -0.14
N GLY A 82 3.29 -25.28 0.72
CA GLY A 82 2.51 -24.89 1.90
C GLY A 82 1.25 -24.13 1.50
N GLU A 83 0.33 -24.02 2.44
CA GLU A 83 -0.99 -23.41 2.22
C GLU A 83 -0.84 -21.98 1.69
N LYS A 84 -1.45 -21.70 0.54
CA LYS A 84 -1.52 -20.35 -0.04
C LYS A 84 -1.98 -19.39 1.05
N GLU A 85 -1.20 -18.39 1.38
CA GLU A 85 -1.61 -17.38 2.37
C GLU A 85 -2.94 -16.75 1.94
N HIS A 86 -3.93 -16.77 2.84
CA HIS A 86 -5.27 -16.22 2.63
C HIS A 86 -5.36 -14.87 3.33
N PHE A 87 -5.12 -13.80 2.58
CA PHE A 87 -5.11 -12.47 3.15
C PHE A 87 -5.72 -11.42 2.22
N ALA A 88 -6.15 -10.33 2.85
CA ALA A 88 -6.49 -9.07 2.19
C ALA A 88 -5.93 -7.89 3.01
N VAL A 89 -5.29 -6.95 2.33
CA VAL A 89 -4.80 -5.70 2.91
C VAL A 89 -5.62 -4.56 2.33
N VAL A 90 -6.16 -3.72 3.21
CA VAL A 90 -6.88 -2.50 2.87
C VAL A 90 -5.96 -1.31 3.11
N VAL A 91 -5.75 -0.51 2.06
CA VAL A 91 -5.00 0.74 2.07
C VAL A 91 -6.00 1.89 2.05
N THR A 92 -5.94 2.75 3.06
CA THR A 92 -6.70 4.01 3.07
C THR A 92 -5.76 5.15 2.69
N VAL A 93 -6.18 5.99 1.74
CA VAL A 93 -5.45 7.18 1.29
C VAL A 93 -6.33 8.39 1.54
N ALA A 94 -5.81 9.37 2.28
CA ALA A 94 -6.48 10.66 2.46
C ALA A 94 -6.79 11.28 1.11
N SER A 95 -7.95 11.91 0.90
CA SER A 95 -8.09 12.83 -0.21
C SER A 95 -7.42 14.15 0.13
N SER A 96 -6.50 14.58 -0.74
CA SER A 96 -5.84 15.87 -0.72
C SER A 96 -5.93 16.44 -2.12
N PRO A 97 -6.42 17.68 -2.29
CA PRO A 97 -6.26 18.38 -3.55
C PRO A 97 -4.78 18.70 -3.78
N VAL A 98 -4.46 19.12 -5.01
CA VAL A 98 -3.15 19.66 -5.35
C VAL A 98 -2.81 20.81 -4.41
N ARG A 99 -1.67 20.75 -3.71
CA ARG A 99 -1.24 21.79 -2.77
C ARG A 99 0.20 22.23 -3.02
N ARG A 100 0.52 23.48 -2.73
CA ARG A 100 1.92 23.96 -2.75
C ARG A 100 2.64 23.43 -1.51
N THR A 101 3.91 23.06 -1.63
CA THR A 101 4.72 22.76 -0.44
C THR A 101 4.85 24.02 0.43
N GLY A 102 4.94 23.83 1.75
CA GLY A 102 5.02 24.94 2.71
C GLY A 102 6.26 25.83 2.55
N ASP A 103 7.29 25.34 1.87
CA ASP A 103 8.51 26.08 1.51
C ASP A 103 8.40 26.81 0.15
N GLY A 104 7.27 26.66 -0.56
CA GLY A 104 6.99 27.31 -1.83
C GLY A 104 7.79 26.76 -3.03
N THR A 105 8.60 25.72 -2.86
CA THR A 105 9.51 25.23 -3.91
C THR A 105 8.90 24.16 -4.82
N GLY A 106 7.75 23.58 -4.43
CA GLY A 106 7.12 22.45 -5.11
C GLY A 106 5.60 22.44 -5.09
N VAL A 107 5.04 21.46 -5.79
CA VAL A 107 3.62 21.11 -5.80
C VAL A 107 3.51 19.67 -5.35
N LEU A 108 2.62 19.38 -4.42
CA LEU A 108 2.19 18.04 -4.08
C LEU A 108 0.95 17.72 -4.91
N ASP A 109 1.01 16.63 -5.67
CA ASP A 109 -0.09 16.18 -6.50
C ASP A 109 -1.30 15.76 -5.66
N ALA A 110 -2.47 15.79 -6.29
CA ALA A 110 -3.67 15.30 -5.67
C ALA A 110 -3.55 13.79 -5.45
N THR A 111 -3.94 13.34 -4.27
CA THR A 111 -4.20 11.91 -4.05
C THR A 111 -5.49 11.54 -4.75
N THR A 112 -5.47 10.46 -5.53
CA THR A 112 -6.62 10.00 -6.30
C THR A 112 -6.82 8.49 -6.12
N VAL A 113 -7.83 7.94 -6.80
CA VAL A 113 -8.01 6.48 -6.90
C VAL A 113 -6.76 5.81 -7.53
N SER A 114 -6.08 6.49 -8.45
CA SER A 114 -4.81 6.04 -9.01
C SER A 114 -3.73 5.88 -7.93
N SER A 115 -3.61 6.85 -7.01
CA SER A 115 -2.69 6.75 -5.86
C SER A 115 -2.99 5.53 -4.99
N ALA A 116 -4.27 5.24 -4.76
CA ALA A 116 -4.70 4.05 -4.01
C ALA A 116 -4.40 2.74 -4.76
N ALA A 117 -4.63 2.69 -6.07
CA ALA A 117 -4.31 1.56 -6.93
C ALA A 117 -2.80 1.27 -6.96
N TRP A 118 -1.98 2.32 -7.05
CA TRP A 118 -0.53 2.20 -7.03
C TRP A 118 -0.03 1.66 -5.68
N LEU A 119 -0.51 2.21 -4.55
CA LEU A 119 -0.13 1.72 -3.22
C LEU A 119 -0.55 0.26 -2.99
N ALA A 120 -1.74 -0.13 -3.45
CA ALA A 120 -2.19 -1.51 -3.35
C ALA A 120 -1.38 -2.46 -4.25
N GLY A 121 -1.08 -2.06 -5.48
CA GLY A 121 -0.22 -2.83 -6.39
C GLY A 121 1.19 -3.02 -5.85
N SER A 122 1.82 -1.95 -5.39
CA SER A 122 3.15 -1.99 -4.75
C SER A 122 3.15 -2.85 -3.48
N GLY A 123 2.09 -2.80 -2.69
CA GLY A 123 1.92 -3.65 -1.51
C GLY A 123 1.87 -5.15 -1.85
N LEU A 124 1.08 -5.53 -2.87
CA LEU A 124 1.01 -6.92 -3.34
C LEU A 124 2.37 -7.44 -3.81
N LEU A 125 3.12 -6.60 -4.54
CA LEU A 125 4.45 -6.93 -5.04
C LEU A 125 5.47 -7.09 -3.91
N ALA A 126 5.40 -6.24 -2.87
CA ALA A 126 6.27 -6.35 -1.70
C ALA A 126 6.03 -7.65 -0.92
N CYS A 127 4.81 -8.21 -0.98
CA CYS A 127 4.44 -9.50 -0.39
C CYS A 127 4.66 -10.70 -1.34
N THR A 128 5.26 -10.48 -2.51
CA THR A 128 5.47 -11.50 -3.53
C THR A 128 6.95 -11.60 -3.87
N TRP A 129 7.57 -12.73 -3.52
CA TRP A 129 8.97 -13.01 -3.89
C TRP A 129 9.07 -14.12 -4.93
N PRO A 130 9.80 -13.88 -6.03
CA PRO A 130 10.32 -14.97 -6.83
C PRO A 130 11.42 -15.68 -6.01
N ALA A 131 11.20 -16.95 -5.67
CA ALA A 131 12.01 -17.76 -4.76
C ALA A 131 13.51 -17.86 -5.11
N GLN A 132 13.89 -17.48 -6.33
CA GLN A 132 15.15 -17.87 -6.97
C GLN A 132 16.02 -16.69 -7.44
N LEU A 133 15.67 -15.45 -7.09
CA LEU A 133 16.44 -14.27 -7.52
C LEU A 133 17.49 -13.86 -6.47
N ASP A 134 18.71 -13.62 -6.94
CA ASP A 134 19.72 -12.90 -6.15
C ASP A 134 19.28 -11.46 -5.87
N HIS A 135 20.00 -10.76 -4.99
CA HIS A 135 19.62 -9.42 -4.52
C HIS A 135 19.56 -8.38 -5.64
N SER A 136 20.51 -8.37 -6.57
CA SER A 136 20.52 -7.42 -7.70
C SER A 136 19.35 -7.65 -8.65
N LEU A 137 19.09 -8.90 -9.00
CA LEU A 137 18.01 -9.26 -9.90
C LEU A 137 16.64 -9.05 -9.23
N ARG A 138 16.57 -9.13 -7.91
CA ARG A 138 15.39 -8.77 -7.11
C ARG A 138 15.10 -7.27 -7.18
N ASP A 139 16.11 -6.43 -6.98
CA ASP A 139 15.92 -4.98 -7.02
C ASP A 139 15.47 -4.53 -8.42
N ASP A 140 16.10 -5.09 -9.47
CA ASP A 140 15.70 -4.84 -10.86
C ASP A 140 14.27 -5.33 -11.15
N TRP A 141 13.89 -6.51 -10.65
CA TRP A 141 12.53 -7.03 -10.79
C TRP A 141 11.51 -6.16 -10.05
N LEU A 142 11.79 -5.76 -8.81
CA LEU A 142 10.93 -4.89 -8.02
C LEU A 142 10.76 -3.52 -8.68
N ASN A 143 11.82 -2.95 -9.24
CA ASN A 143 11.75 -1.70 -9.99
C ASN A 143 10.83 -1.83 -11.20
N GLN A 144 11.01 -2.87 -12.03
CA GLN A 144 10.15 -3.12 -13.20
C GLN A 144 8.68 -3.32 -12.81
N GLN A 145 8.42 -4.06 -11.72
CA GLN A 145 7.06 -4.29 -11.25
C GLN A 145 6.44 -3.03 -10.65
N THR A 146 7.23 -2.18 -10.00
CA THR A 146 6.77 -0.89 -9.47
C THR A 146 6.44 0.09 -10.60
N GLU A 147 7.26 0.13 -11.66
CA GLU A 147 6.96 0.89 -12.88
C GLU A 147 5.68 0.36 -13.55
N THR A 148 5.52 -0.96 -13.66
CA THR A 148 4.29 -1.55 -14.20
C THR A 148 3.08 -1.19 -13.34
N ALA A 149 3.22 -1.22 -12.01
CA ALA A 149 2.14 -0.83 -11.10
C ALA A 149 1.78 0.66 -11.25
N PHE A 150 2.75 1.52 -11.58
CA PHE A 150 2.53 2.92 -11.89
C PHE A 150 1.74 3.10 -13.19
N ASP A 151 2.18 2.49 -14.28
CA ASP A 151 1.49 2.57 -15.58
C ASP A 151 0.05 2.06 -15.48
N LEU A 152 -0.17 0.95 -14.76
CA LEU A 152 -1.50 0.40 -14.53
C LEU A 152 -2.37 1.33 -13.68
N ALA A 153 -1.79 2.03 -12.70
CA ALA A 153 -2.53 2.96 -11.86
C ALA A 153 -2.88 4.25 -12.61
N ASP A 154 -2.07 4.68 -13.57
CA ASP A 154 -2.31 5.90 -14.35
C ASP A 154 -3.54 5.77 -15.27
N ASP A 155 -3.74 4.59 -15.88
CA ASP A 155 -4.90 4.30 -16.74
C ASP A 155 -5.87 3.27 -16.12
N LEU A 156 -6.66 3.72 -15.15
CA LEU A 156 -7.70 2.91 -14.49
C LEU A 156 -8.89 2.53 -15.40
N ALA A 157 -9.07 3.23 -16.52
CA ALA A 157 -10.06 2.90 -17.53
C ALA A 157 -9.54 1.92 -18.59
N GLY A 158 -8.25 1.59 -18.52
CA GLY A 158 -7.56 0.75 -19.46
C GLY A 158 -8.01 -0.72 -19.41
N PRO A 159 -7.71 -1.49 -20.47
CA PRO A 159 -8.11 -2.90 -20.60
C PRO A 159 -7.75 -3.85 -19.44
N PRO A 160 -6.66 -3.65 -18.68
CA PRO A 160 -6.32 -4.51 -17.54
C PRO A 160 -7.30 -4.43 -16.38
N TRP A 161 -8.13 -3.39 -16.33
CA TRP A 161 -9.09 -3.17 -15.25
C TRP A 161 -10.50 -3.57 -15.67
N SER A 162 -11.24 -4.04 -14.70
CA SER A 162 -12.69 -4.24 -14.75
C SER A 162 -13.34 -3.50 -13.59
N GLU A 163 -14.67 -3.36 -13.61
CA GLU A 163 -15.39 -2.73 -12.51
C GLU A 163 -16.07 -3.77 -11.61
N LEU A 164 -15.93 -3.60 -10.30
CA LEU A 164 -16.70 -4.30 -9.28
C LEU A 164 -17.54 -3.29 -8.50
N SER A 165 -18.75 -3.70 -8.11
CA SER A 165 -19.54 -2.97 -7.13
C SER A 165 -19.40 -3.67 -5.77
N LEU A 166 -18.76 -3.00 -4.82
CA LEU A 166 -18.50 -3.54 -3.48
C LEU A 166 -19.11 -2.59 -2.43
N PRO A 167 -19.70 -3.12 -1.34
CA PRO A 167 -20.25 -2.28 -0.30
C PRO A 167 -19.14 -1.55 0.47
N VAL A 168 -19.33 -0.24 0.67
CA VAL A 168 -18.59 0.60 1.59
C VAL A 168 -19.59 1.19 2.57
N ASP A 169 -19.46 0.87 3.86
CA ASP A 169 -20.44 1.21 4.89
C ASP A 169 -21.88 0.79 4.50
N GLY A 170 -22.00 -0.37 3.84
CA GLY A 170 -23.26 -0.92 3.34
C GLY A 170 -23.79 -0.28 2.04
N VAL A 171 -23.13 0.74 1.49
CA VAL A 171 -23.50 1.40 0.23
C VAL A 171 -22.68 0.83 -0.92
N PRO A 172 -23.30 0.33 -2.01
CA PRO A 172 -22.55 -0.15 -3.17
C PRO A 172 -21.74 0.98 -3.82
N MET A 173 -20.42 0.79 -3.93
CA MET A 173 -19.50 1.73 -4.56
C MET A 173 -18.74 1.05 -5.72
N PRO A 174 -18.40 1.79 -6.80
CA PRO A 174 -17.60 1.25 -7.88
C PRO A 174 -16.12 1.16 -7.48
N PHE A 175 -15.49 0.06 -7.88
CA PHE A 175 -14.05 -0.20 -7.72
C PHE A 175 -13.47 -0.69 -9.04
N HIS A 176 -12.31 -0.15 -9.40
CA HIS A 176 -11.45 -0.76 -10.41
C HIS A 176 -10.84 -2.02 -9.81
N TYR A 177 -10.93 -3.13 -10.52
CA TYR A 177 -10.46 -4.45 -10.11
C TYR A 177 -9.58 -5.07 -11.19
N ARG A 178 -8.47 -5.66 -10.78
CA ARG A 178 -7.62 -6.49 -11.62
C ARG A 178 -7.10 -7.70 -10.86
N GLU A 179 -6.82 -8.75 -11.59
CA GLU A 179 -6.23 -9.98 -11.07
C GLU A 179 -4.96 -10.32 -11.86
N SER A 180 -3.96 -10.86 -11.17
CA SER A 180 -2.72 -11.36 -11.76
C SER A 180 -2.37 -12.72 -11.14
N GLU A 181 -1.29 -13.34 -11.61
CA GLU A 181 -0.81 -14.60 -11.03
C GLU A 181 -0.39 -14.47 -9.54
N PHE A 182 -0.14 -13.24 -9.06
CA PHE A 182 0.32 -12.97 -7.71
C PHE A 182 -0.82 -12.70 -6.72
N GLY A 183 -2.02 -12.41 -7.22
CA GLY A 183 -3.17 -12.01 -6.43
C GLY A 183 -4.04 -10.99 -7.16
N TRP A 184 -4.83 -10.24 -6.42
CA TRP A 184 -5.70 -9.21 -6.98
C TRP A 184 -5.42 -7.84 -6.37
N VAL A 185 -5.81 -6.80 -7.10
CA VAL A 185 -5.76 -5.40 -6.67
C VAL A 185 -7.09 -4.76 -7.01
N LEU A 186 -7.61 -3.93 -6.10
CA LEU A 186 -8.74 -3.06 -6.35
C LEU A 186 -8.49 -1.65 -5.85
N ALA A 187 -9.16 -0.67 -6.44
CA ALA A 187 -9.12 0.71 -6.00
C ALA A 187 -10.43 1.46 -6.29
N GLY A 188 -10.87 2.29 -5.35
CA GLY A 188 -12.09 3.07 -5.45
C GLY A 188 -12.09 4.26 -4.51
N SER A 189 -13.17 5.04 -4.56
CA SER A 189 -13.39 6.16 -3.64
C SER A 189 -14.55 5.87 -2.72
N THR A 190 -14.48 6.43 -1.52
CA THR A 190 -15.60 6.45 -0.58
C THR A 190 -16.39 7.75 -0.71
N GLY A 191 -17.58 7.81 -0.13
CA GLY A 191 -18.33 9.07 0.00
C GLY A 191 -17.72 10.06 1.00
N ASN A 192 -16.70 9.66 1.76
CA ASN A 192 -16.09 10.42 2.87
C ASN A 192 -14.73 11.03 2.51
N GLU A 193 -14.51 11.35 1.22
CA GLU A 193 -13.27 12.00 0.75
C GLU A 193 -11.99 11.22 1.14
N VAL A 194 -12.04 9.89 1.09
CA VAL A 194 -10.86 9.02 1.10
C VAL A 194 -10.93 8.01 -0.04
N HIS A 195 -9.76 7.59 -0.51
CA HIS A 195 -9.64 6.52 -1.49
C HIS A 195 -9.25 5.22 -0.79
N ILE A 196 -9.84 4.12 -1.24
CA ILE A 196 -9.52 2.77 -0.78
C ILE A 196 -8.76 2.08 -1.91
N GLY A 197 -7.57 1.58 -1.60
CA GLY A 197 -6.91 0.53 -2.37
C GLY A 197 -7.00 -0.76 -1.57
N ALA A 198 -7.11 -1.91 -2.21
CA ALA A 198 -6.91 -3.18 -1.51
C ALA A 198 -6.23 -4.19 -2.40
N TYR A 199 -5.54 -5.13 -1.78
CA TYR A 199 -4.91 -6.24 -2.47
C TYR A 199 -4.99 -7.50 -1.62
N GLY A 200 -4.91 -8.66 -2.26
CA GLY A 200 -4.97 -9.92 -1.55
C GLY A 200 -4.58 -11.12 -2.40
N ARG A 201 -4.41 -12.25 -1.71
CA ARG A 201 -4.10 -13.56 -2.28
C ARG A 201 -4.83 -14.62 -1.46
N GLY A 202 -5.24 -15.70 -2.10
CA GLY A 202 -5.97 -16.81 -1.46
C GLY A 202 -7.42 -16.48 -1.09
N MET A 203 -7.72 -15.24 -0.68
CA MET A 203 -9.07 -14.72 -0.51
C MET A 203 -9.65 -14.20 -1.83
N SER A 204 -10.97 -14.33 -2.00
CA SER A 204 -11.65 -13.72 -3.14
C SER A 204 -11.85 -12.22 -2.91
N ALA A 205 -11.60 -11.40 -3.95
CA ALA A 205 -12.01 -9.99 -3.95
C ALA A 205 -13.54 -9.82 -4.04
N TYR A 206 -14.21 -10.82 -4.62
CA TYR A 206 -15.65 -10.78 -4.81
C TYR A 206 -16.36 -10.97 -3.48
N GLY A 207 -17.33 -10.09 -3.19
CA GLY A 207 -18.11 -10.15 -1.95
C GLY A 207 -17.39 -9.58 -0.72
N LEU A 208 -16.21 -8.96 -0.88
CA LEU A 208 -15.64 -8.13 0.18
C LEU A 208 -16.53 -6.91 0.42
N GLY A 209 -16.68 -6.55 1.69
CA GLY A 209 -17.24 -5.28 2.11
C GLY A 209 -16.23 -4.49 2.92
N PHE A 210 -16.28 -3.17 2.79
CA PHE A 210 -15.43 -2.26 3.52
C PHE A 210 -16.26 -1.43 4.49
N SER A 211 -15.69 -1.13 5.65
CA SER A 211 -16.30 -0.19 6.59
C SER A 211 -15.26 0.64 7.30
N VAL A 212 -15.70 1.78 7.82
CA VAL A 212 -14.89 2.55 8.77
C VAL A 212 -14.53 1.68 9.97
N VAL A 213 -13.24 1.66 10.33
CA VAL A 213 -12.74 0.95 11.51
C VAL A 213 -13.11 1.73 12.76
N GLN A 214 -13.99 1.16 13.57
CA GLN A 214 -14.47 1.76 14.82
C GLN A 214 -13.49 1.56 15.98
N ASP A 215 -12.76 0.45 15.97
CA ASP A 215 -11.80 0.09 17.02
C ASP A 215 -10.48 -0.39 16.43
N LEU A 216 -9.44 0.46 16.52
CA LEU A 216 -8.08 0.11 16.13
C LEU A 216 -7.45 -0.94 17.05
N GLY A 217 -7.97 -1.12 18.27
CA GLY A 217 -7.55 -2.17 19.19
C GLY A 217 -7.87 -3.57 18.69
N ALA A 218 -8.84 -3.72 17.78
CA ALA A 218 -9.12 -4.99 17.11
C ALA A 218 -8.00 -5.43 16.14
N TYR A 219 -7.05 -4.55 15.84
CA TYR A 219 -5.89 -4.80 14.95
C TYR A 219 -4.55 -4.92 15.72
N ALA A 220 -4.57 -4.86 17.05
CA ALA A 220 -3.40 -4.81 17.93
C ALA A 220 -3.10 -6.15 18.63
#